data_AF-A0A1G1ISV0-F1
#
_entry.id   AF-A0A1G1ISV0-F1
#
_cell.length_a   1.000
_cell.length_b   1.000
_cell.length_c   1.000
_cell.angle_alpha   90.00
_cell.angle_beta   90.00
_cell.angle_gamma   90.00
#
_symmetry.space_group_name_H-M   'P 1'
#
loop_
_entity.id
_entity.type
_entity.pdbx_description
1 polymer ?
#
loop_
_entity_poly.entity_id
_entity_poly.type
_entity_poly.pdbx_seq_one_letter_code
_entity_poly.pdbx_strand_id
1 'polypeptide(L)'
;MANRINLKQLGELLVDLGLITRDQLKHALEVQKDKGGLIGQILVDLGYVSEEAIAQAITAQYGFPYLPLENYEIDSEIVKIVPKNVAIQYCLIPVDKIGSNLTIAMANPLNNQAVEDIALLSGLYIQLFVSTAADIKKAIEKYYK
;
A
#
# COMPACT_ATOMS: atom_id res chain seq x y z
N MET A 1 -20.35 -11.37 8.57
CA MET A 1 -20.14 -10.10 9.29
C MET A 1 -18.65 -9.89 9.40
N ALA A 2 -18.06 -9.02 8.59
CA ALA A 2 -16.62 -8.74 8.68
C ALA A 2 -16.36 -7.94 9.96
N ASN A 3 -15.49 -8.45 10.82
CA ASN A 3 -15.05 -7.75 12.01
C ASN A 3 -14.34 -6.46 11.55
N ARG A 4 -14.92 -5.29 11.79
CA ARG A 4 -14.34 -4.02 11.38
C ARG A 4 -13.13 -3.75 12.27
N ILE A 5 -11.95 -4.18 11.83
CA ILE A 5 -10.70 -3.85 12.51
C ILE A 5 -10.59 -2.32 12.46
N ASN A 6 -10.47 -1.68 13.62
CA ASN A 6 -10.26 -0.24 13.71
C ASN A 6 -8.80 0.06 13.35
N LEU A 7 -8.53 0.17 12.05
CA LEU A 7 -7.21 0.48 11.52
C LEU A 7 -6.93 1.97 11.73
N LYS A 8 -5.77 2.27 12.32
CA LYS A 8 -5.29 3.65 12.43
C LYS A 8 -4.82 4.14 11.07
N GLN A 9 -4.85 5.45 10.88
CA GLN A 9 -4.15 6.06 9.76
C GLN A 9 -2.65 5.76 9.87
N LEU A 10 -1.98 5.58 8.73
CA LEU A 10 -0.56 5.22 8.67
C LEU A 10 0.31 6.17 9.51
N GLY A 11 0.08 7.49 9.41
CA GLY A 11 0.83 8.47 10.17
C GLY A 11 0.74 8.26 11.69
N GLU A 12 -0.47 8.10 12.21
CA GLU A 12 -0.70 7.87 13.64
C GLU A 12 -0.09 6.54 14.11
N LEU A 13 -0.16 5.49 13.29
CA LEU A 13 0.54 4.22 13.57
C LEU A 13 2.04 4.45 13.78
N LEU A 14 2.70 5.17 12.86
CA LEU A 14 4.15 5.39 12.93
C LEU A 14 4.54 6.25 14.14
N VAL A 15 3.70 7.21 14.52
CA VAL A 15 3.87 8.00 15.75
C VAL A 15 3.74 7.13 16.99
N ASP A 16 2.72 6.29 17.07
CA ASP A 16 2.47 5.42 18.22
C ASP A 16 3.59 4.39 18.42
N LEU A 17 4.20 3.93 17.33
CA LEU A 17 5.36 3.03 17.35
C LEU A 17 6.69 3.77 17.58
N GLY A 18 6.69 5.10 17.68
CA GLY A 18 7.89 5.91 17.89
C GLY A 18 8.84 5.95 16.69
N LEU A 19 8.38 5.57 15.49
CA LEU A 19 9.17 5.61 14.26
C LEU A 19 9.30 7.02 13.71
N ILE A 20 8.31 7.86 13.97
CA ILE A 20 8.33 9.30 13.68
C ILE A 20 7.75 10.07 14.88
N THR A 21 8.06 11.36 14.95
CA THR A 21 7.48 12.29 15.93
C THR A 21 6.18 12.90 15.41
N ARG A 22 5.36 13.45 16.32
CA ARG A 22 4.15 14.21 15.93
C ARG A 22 4.46 15.41 15.04
N ASP A 23 5.59 16.09 15.27
CA ASP A 23 6.00 17.23 14.46
C ASP A 23 6.43 16.82 13.04
N GLN A 24 7.14 15.69 12.91
CA GLN A 24 7.47 15.11 11.62
C GLN A 24 6.21 14.71 10.83
N LEU A 25 5.24 14.08 11.50
CA LEU A 25 3.96 13.75 10.88
C LEU A 25 3.21 15.02 10.42
N LYS A 26 3.16 16.05 11.27
CA LYS A 26 2.52 17.33 10.93
C LYS A 26 3.16 17.97 9.70
N HIS A 27 4.49 18.03 9.65
CA HIS A 27 5.21 18.58 8.49
C HIS A 27 4.92 17.77 7.22
N ALA A 28 4.92 16.43 7.31
CA ALA A 28 4.61 15.58 6.15
C ALA A 28 3.16 15.78 5.66
N LEU A 29 2.19 16.00 6.55
CA LEU A 29 0.81 16.32 6.19
C LEU A 29 0.67 17.69 5.53
N GLU A 30 1.45 18.69 5.96
CA GLU A 30 1.51 19.99 5.29
C GLU A 30 2.05 19.85 3.86
N VAL A 31 3.14 19.11 3.67
CA VAL A 31 3.68 18.79 2.33
C VAL A 31 2.66 18.04 1.48
N GLN A 32 1.94 17.07 2.06
CA GLN A 32 0.90 16.31 1.36
C GLN A 32 -0.27 17.21 0.94
N LYS A 33 -0.66 18.18 1.76
CA LYS A 33 -1.73 19.12 1.43
C LYS A 33 -1.37 19.98 0.22
N ASP A 34 -0.12 20.39 0.11
CA ASP A 34 0.34 21.27 -0.96
C ASP A 34 0.64 20.52 -2.26
N LYS A 35 1.20 19.31 -2.18
CA LYS A 35 1.68 18.54 -3.35
C LYS A 35 0.81 17.33 -3.70
N GLY A 36 -0.11 16.93 -2.83
CA GLY A 36 -0.80 15.65 -2.91
C GLY A 36 0.13 14.47 -2.65
N GLY A 37 -0.29 13.28 -3.07
CA GLY A 37 0.51 12.05 -2.97
C GLY A 37 0.27 11.23 -1.70
N LEU A 38 1.09 10.20 -1.52
CA LEU A 38 0.96 9.22 -0.43
C LEU A 38 1.80 9.65 0.77
N ILE A 39 1.18 9.72 1.95
CA ILE A 39 1.85 10.15 3.19
C ILE A 39 3.09 9.31 3.51
N GLY A 40 3.04 7.99 3.30
CA GLY A 40 4.19 7.10 3.51
C GLY A 40 5.38 7.47 2.63
N GLN A 41 5.15 7.77 1.35
CA GLN A 41 6.20 8.21 0.44
C GLN A 41 6.78 9.56 0.87
N ILE A 42 5.93 10.50 1.26
CA ILE A 42 6.37 11.83 1.69
C ILE A 42 7.26 11.73 2.93
N LEU A 43 6.90 10.88 3.90
CA LEU A 43 7.71 10.63 5.09
C LEU A 43 9.10 10.05 4.75
N VAL A 44 9.16 9.19 3.73
CA VAL A 44 10.42 8.62 3.21
C VAL A 44 11.24 9.68 2.49
N ASP A 45 10.62 10.46 1.60
CA ASP A 45 11.28 11.52 0.83
C ASP A 45 11.84 12.62 1.75
N LEU A 46 11.19 12.88 2.88
CA LEU A 46 11.66 13.78 3.94
C LEU A 46 12.74 13.16 4.84
N GLY A 47 13.06 11.88 4.67
CA GLY A 47 14.08 11.16 5.44
C GLY A 47 13.67 10.82 6.88
N TYR A 48 12.36 10.80 7.19
CA TYR A 48 11.88 10.55 8.56
C TYR A 48 11.75 9.07 8.89
N VAL A 49 11.50 8.23 7.90
CA VAL A 49 11.34 6.78 8.06
C VAL A 49 11.72 6.08 6.75
N SER A 50 12.12 4.81 6.79
CA SER A 50 12.36 4.03 5.57
C SER A 50 11.11 3.28 5.12
N GLU A 51 11.05 2.87 3.84
CA GLU A 51 9.94 2.08 3.32
C GLU A 51 9.83 0.71 4.00
N GLU A 52 10.97 0.12 4.35
CA GLU A 52 11.04 -1.16 5.07
C GLU A 52 10.49 -1.02 6.48
N ALA A 53 10.83 0.07 7.18
CA ALA A 53 10.29 0.34 8.51
C ALA A 53 8.77 0.56 8.49
N ILE A 54 8.24 1.22 7.45
CA ILE A 54 6.80 1.35 7.23
C ILE A 54 6.17 -0.04 7.03
N ALA A 55 6.70 -0.85 6.11
CA ALA A 55 6.16 -2.17 5.82
C ALA A 55 6.17 -3.08 7.07
N GLN A 56 7.29 -3.08 7.80
CA GLN A 56 7.45 -3.83 9.04
C GLN A 56 6.46 -3.37 10.13
N ALA A 57 6.25 -2.06 10.29
CA ALA A 57 5.29 -1.52 11.25
C ALA A 57 3.86 -2.04 10.98
N ILE A 58 3.46 -2.02 9.70
CA ILE A 58 2.12 -2.47 9.27
C ILE A 58 1.98 -3.98 9.50
N THR A 59 2.97 -4.78 9.08
CA THR A 59 2.97 -6.22 9.29
C THR A 59 2.96 -6.59 10.77
N ALA A 60 3.78 -5.96 11.59
CA ALA A 60 3.88 -6.24 13.01
C ALA A 60 2.60 -5.87 13.79
N GLN A 61 1.99 -4.73 13.46
CA GLN A 61 0.82 -4.25 14.18
C GLN A 61 -0.49 -4.96 13.78
N TYR A 62 -0.65 -5.29 12.49
CA TYR A 62 -1.92 -5.75 11.93
C TYR A 62 -1.86 -7.14 11.29
N GLY A 63 -0.69 -7.76 11.22
CA GLY A 63 -0.52 -9.12 10.68
C GLY A 63 -0.63 -9.23 9.17
N PHE A 64 -0.58 -8.12 8.42
CA PHE A 64 -0.55 -8.18 6.96
C PHE A 64 0.75 -8.86 6.50
N PRO A 65 0.69 -9.95 5.73
CA PRO A 65 1.89 -10.64 5.27
C PRO A 65 2.71 -9.75 4.33
N TYR A 66 4.03 -9.76 4.49
CA TYR A 66 4.94 -9.07 3.57
C TYR A 66 5.20 -9.92 2.33
N LEU A 67 5.18 -9.30 1.14
CA LEU A 67 5.48 -9.93 -0.13
C LEU A 67 6.61 -9.15 -0.84
N PRO A 68 7.83 -9.70 -0.98
CA PRO A 68 8.85 -9.10 -1.83
C PRO A 68 8.49 -9.32 -3.31
N LEU A 69 8.48 -8.25 -4.11
CA LEU A 69 8.08 -8.33 -5.53
C LEU A 69 9.25 -8.57 -6.48
N GLU A 70 10.50 -8.43 -6.01
CA GLU A 70 11.71 -8.51 -6.83
C GLU A 70 11.79 -9.79 -7.70
N ASN A 71 11.33 -10.93 -7.16
CA ASN A 71 11.37 -12.23 -7.83
C ASN A 71 9.98 -12.77 -8.22
N TYR A 72 8.93 -11.93 -8.17
CA TYR A 72 7.57 -12.38 -8.46
C TYR A 72 7.25 -12.16 -9.95
N GLU A 73 6.95 -13.25 -10.64
CA GLU A 73 6.40 -13.21 -12.01
C GLU A 73 4.89 -13.09 -11.92
N ILE A 74 4.36 -11.99 -12.46
CA ILE A 74 2.93 -11.70 -12.46
C ILE A 74 2.42 -11.89 -13.89
N ASP A 75 1.38 -12.70 -14.04
CA ASP A 75 0.71 -12.88 -15.33
C ASP A 75 0.10 -11.55 -15.80
N SER A 76 0.35 -11.20 -17.07
CA SER A 76 -0.17 -9.98 -17.70
C SER A 76 -1.70 -9.84 -17.64
N GLU A 77 -2.45 -10.95 -17.64
CA GLU A 77 -3.91 -10.92 -17.52
C GLU A 77 -4.34 -10.54 -16.10
N ILE A 78 -3.54 -10.89 -15.08
CA ILE A 78 -3.79 -10.49 -13.69
C ILE A 78 -3.52 -9.00 -13.49
N VAL A 79 -2.42 -8.49 -14.08
CA VAL A 79 -2.05 -7.07 -14.03
C VAL A 79 -3.18 -6.19 -14.58
N LYS A 80 -3.83 -6.61 -15.66
CA LYS A 80 -4.92 -5.85 -16.31
C LYS A 80 -6.21 -5.74 -15.49
N ILE A 81 -6.37 -6.54 -14.42
CA ILE A 81 -7.57 -6.48 -13.57
C ILE A 81 -7.71 -5.10 -12.92
N VAL A 82 -6.59 -4.49 -12.55
CA VAL A 82 -6.55 -3.13 -12.01
C VAL A 82 -5.97 -2.18 -13.07
N PRO A 83 -6.66 -1.10 -13.46
CA PRO A 83 -6.12 -0.12 -14.40
C PRO A 83 -4.84 0.56 -13.88
N LYS A 84 -3.89 0.83 -14.78
CA LYS A 84 -2.57 1.43 -14.47
C LYS A 84 -2.68 2.70 -13.60
N ASN A 85 -3.62 3.59 -13.92
CA ASN A 85 -3.82 4.83 -13.17
C ASN A 85 -4.24 4.58 -11.71
N VAL A 86 -5.05 3.55 -11.47
CA VAL A 86 -5.48 3.15 -10.13
C VAL A 86 -4.33 2.50 -9.36
N ALA A 87 -3.56 1.61 -10.04
CA ALA A 87 -2.35 1.00 -9.48
C ALA A 87 -1.33 2.06 -9.03
N ILE A 88 -1.12 3.11 -9.84
CA ILE A 88 -0.25 4.25 -9.49
C ILE A 88 -0.84 5.06 -8.33
N GLN A 89 -2.12 5.44 -8.42
CA GLN A 89 -2.79 6.29 -7.44
C GLN A 89 -2.72 5.70 -6.03
N TYR A 90 -2.96 4.40 -5.91
CA TYR A 90 -2.96 3.71 -4.62
C TYR A 90 -1.65 3.00 -4.28
N CYS A 91 -0.65 3.08 -5.17
CA CYS A 91 0.61 2.35 -5.07
C CYS A 91 0.36 0.89 -4.68
N LEU A 92 -0.25 0.18 -5.62
CA LEU A 92 -0.57 -1.24 -5.51
C LEU A 92 -0.40 -1.97 -6.83
N ILE A 93 -0.30 -3.29 -6.78
CA ILE A 93 -0.32 -4.16 -7.96
C ILE A 93 -1.03 -5.48 -7.65
N PRO A 94 -1.95 -5.96 -8.51
CA PRO A 94 -2.48 -7.32 -8.39
C PRO A 94 -1.37 -8.33 -8.72
N VAL A 95 -1.25 -9.38 -7.91
CA VAL A 95 -0.15 -10.36 -8.02
C VAL A 95 -0.63 -11.75 -8.41
N ASP A 96 -1.83 -12.14 -8.01
CA ASP A 96 -2.41 -13.45 -8.33
C ASP A 96 -3.95 -13.41 -8.21
N LYS A 97 -4.64 -14.35 -8.86
CA LYS A 97 -6.09 -14.53 -8.73
C LYS A 97 -6.45 -16.01 -8.70
N ILE A 98 -7.09 -16.43 -7.60
CA ILE A 98 -7.60 -17.79 -7.44
C ILE A 98 -9.11 -17.73 -7.26
N GLY A 99 -9.85 -18.20 -8.28
CA GLY A 99 -11.30 -18.11 -8.30
C GLY A 99 -11.77 -16.65 -8.22
N SER A 100 -12.46 -16.31 -7.14
CA SER A 100 -12.97 -14.96 -6.85
C SER A 100 -12.09 -14.16 -5.88
N ASN A 101 -10.93 -14.69 -5.48
CA ASN A 101 -9.98 -13.98 -4.62
C ASN A 101 -8.87 -13.36 -5.48
N LEU A 102 -8.69 -12.05 -5.36
CA LEU A 102 -7.61 -11.28 -5.98
C LEU A 102 -6.58 -10.94 -4.90
N THR A 103 -5.35 -11.42 -5.08
CA THR A 103 -4.23 -11.06 -4.23
C THR A 103 -3.63 -9.75 -4.72
N ILE A 104 -3.43 -8.81 -3.81
CA ILE A 104 -2.86 -7.49 -4.10
C ILE A 104 -1.72 -7.19 -3.15
N ALA A 105 -0.59 -6.75 -3.71
CA ALA A 105 0.49 -6.11 -2.96
C ALA A 105 0.25 -4.59 -2.90
N MET A 106 0.27 -4.01 -1.69
CA MET A 106 0.01 -2.59 -1.45
C MET A 106 1.09 -1.98 -0.54
N ALA A 107 1.47 -0.72 -0.83
CA ALA A 107 2.37 0.03 0.05
C ALA A 107 1.68 0.42 1.38
N ASN A 108 0.36 0.60 1.35
CA ASN A 108 -0.43 0.95 2.52
C ASN A 108 -1.78 0.19 2.53
N PRO A 109 -1.84 -1.04 3.08
CA PRO A 109 -3.10 -1.79 3.23
C PRO A 109 -4.06 -1.18 4.27
N LEU A 110 -3.65 -0.14 5.02
CA LEU A 110 -4.54 0.57 5.96
C LEU A 110 -5.46 1.56 5.25
N ASN A 111 -5.22 1.82 3.97
CA ASN A 111 -6.12 2.62 3.15
C ASN A 111 -7.36 1.82 2.76
N ASN A 112 -8.32 1.73 3.68
CA ASN A 112 -9.58 0.99 3.47
C ASN A 112 -10.35 1.47 2.23
N GLN A 113 -10.30 2.77 1.92
CA GLN A 113 -10.95 3.30 0.72
C GLN A 113 -10.35 2.68 -0.55
N ALA A 114 -9.02 2.59 -0.63
CA ALA A 114 -8.37 1.93 -1.76
C ALA A 114 -8.77 0.45 -1.86
N VAL A 115 -8.83 -0.27 -0.74
CA VAL A 115 -9.24 -1.68 -0.73
C VAL A 115 -10.69 -1.85 -1.20
N GLU A 116 -11.60 -1.01 -0.71
CA GLU A 116 -13.02 -1.00 -1.12
C GLU A 116 -13.17 -0.65 -2.60
N ASP A 117 -12.45 0.36 -3.09
CA ASP A 117 -12.46 0.77 -4.49
C ASP A 117 -11.98 -0.35 -5.42
N ILE A 118 -10.90 -1.06 -5.05
CA ILE A 118 -10.44 -2.19 -5.86
C ILE A 118 -11.45 -3.34 -5.82
N ALA A 119 -12.00 -3.67 -4.64
CA ALA A 119 -13.02 -4.70 -4.53
C ALA A 119 -14.24 -4.42 -5.42
N LEU A 120 -14.70 -3.17 -5.43
CA LEU A 120 -15.81 -2.71 -6.25
C LEU A 120 -15.46 -2.75 -7.75
N LEU A 121 -14.28 -2.23 -8.11
CA LEU A 121 -13.81 -2.17 -9.49
C LEU A 121 -13.64 -3.57 -10.10
N SER A 122 -13.05 -4.51 -9.36
CA SER A 122 -12.78 -5.85 -9.86
C SER A 122 -13.96 -6.81 -9.68
N GLY A 123 -14.87 -6.53 -8.74
CA GLY A 123 -15.92 -7.47 -8.32
C GLY A 123 -15.38 -8.72 -7.63
N LEU A 124 -14.20 -8.62 -6.99
CA LEU A 124 -13.47 -9.75 -6.39
C LEU A 124 -13.26 -9.52 -4.89
N TYR A 125 -13.06 -10.60 -4.15
CA TYR A 125 -12.60 -10.53 -2.77
C TYR A 125 -11.11 -10.22 -2.75
N ILE A 126 -10.71 -9.24 -1.94
CA ILE A 126 -9.33 -8.76 -1.91
C ILE A 126 -8.56 -9.45 -0.79
N GLN A 127 -7.44 -10.08 -1.14
CA GLN A 127 -6.44 -10.58 -0.21
C GLN A 127 -5.22 -9.65 -0.24
N LEU A 128 -4.86 -9.08 0.91
CA LEU A 128 -3.86 -8.03 1.00
C LEU A 128 -2.50 -8.56 1.46
N PHE A 129 -1.46 -8.09 0.78
CA PHE A 129 -0.06 -8.21 1.16
C PHE A 129 0.60 -6.83 1.20
N VAL A 130 1.59 -6.66 2.05
CA VAL A 130 2.41 -5.44 2.13
C VAL A 130 3.66 -5.61 1.27
N SER A 131 4.00 -4.59 0.49
CA SER A 131 5.32 -4.46 -0.14
C SER A 131 5.81 -3.01 0.00
N THR A 132 7.08 -2.77 -0.26
CA THR A 132 7.61 -1.40 -0.29
C THR A 132 7.04 -0.63 -1.49
N ALA A 133 6.99 0.70 -1.37
CA ALA A 133 6.49 1.54 -2.44
C ALA A 133 7.41 1.47 -3.68
N ALA A 134 8.72 1.38 -3.47
CA ALA A 134 9.70 1.22 -4.52
C ALA A 134 9.50 -0.08 -5.31
N ASP A 135 9.28 -1.22 -4.63
CA ASP A 135 9.05 -2.50 -5.29
C ASP A 135 7.77 -2.48 -6.13
N ILE A 136 6.70 -1.90 -5.60
CA ILE A 136 5.44 -1.77 -6.31
C ILE A 136 5.59 -0.87 -7.53
N LYS A 137 6.26 0.28 -7.40
CA LYS A 137 6.51 1.19 -8.53
C LYS A 137 7.31 0.51 -9.64
N LYS A 138 8.39 -0.21 -9.29
CA LYS A 138 9.17 -1.00 -10.25
C LYS A 138 8.32 -2.07 -10.94
N ALA A 139 7.47 -2.77 -10.19
CA ALA A 139 6.57 -3.77 -10.76
C ALA A 139 5.53 -3.12 -11.71
N ILE A 140 4.98 -1.97 -11.33
CA ILE A 140 4.04 -1.21 -12.18
C ILE A 140 4.71 -0.83 -13.50
N GLU A 141 5.94 -0.30 -13.45
CA GLU A 141 6.71 0.06 -14.65
C GLU A 141 7.01 -1.16 -15.53
N LYS A 142 7.32 -2.30 -14.92
CA LYS A 142 7.62 -3.56 -15.63
C LYS A 142 6.40 -4.10 -16.38
N TYR A 143 5.24 -4.11 -15.74
CA TYR A 143 4.07 -4.85 -16.23
C TYR A 143 3.00 -4.00 -16.92
N TYR A 144 2.82 -2.74 -16.54
CA TYR A 144 1.88 -1.83 -17.20
C TYR A 144 2.58 -1.04 -18.31
N LYS A 145 2.74 -1.67 -19.47
CA LYS A 145 3.22 -1.00 -20.69
C LYS A 145 2.12 -0.15 -21.32
#